data_AF-A0AAV4H5D7-F1
#
_entry.id   AF-A0AAV4H5D7-F1
#
_cell.length_a   1.000
_cell.length_b   1.000
_cell.length_c   1.000
_cell.angle_alpha   90.00
_cell.angle_beta   90.00
_cell.angle_gamma   90.00
#
_symmetry.space_group_name_H-M   'P 1'
#
loop_
_entity.id
_entity.type
_entity.pdbx_description
1 polymer ?
#
loop_
_entity_poly.entity_id
_entity_poly.type
_entity_poly.pdbx_seq_one_letter_code
_entity_poly.pdbx_strand_id
1 'polypeptide(L)'
;MCTIRDAENLSNITKEFIGSGICPYSPYYNSTALMTKKGDVYAATVIDFDARDPSISRRHGPSKWLRTQTSSKFLDEPNFVSAYEIENILKGCKSVQVVVVVVVVVVVVLLVVVVLVVVVEEEVVVLVVV
;
A
#
# COMPACT_ATOMS: atom_id res chain seq x y z
N MET A 1 -1.15 -16.01 2.69
CA MET A 1 -2.22 -16.46 1.77
C MET A 1 -3.40 -15.53 1.93
N CYS A 2 -4.07 -15.14 0.84
CA CYS A 2 -5.22 -14.23 0.88
C CYS A 2 -6.47 -14.91 0.31
N THR A 3 -7.64 -14.50 0.80
CA THR A 3 -8.93 -15.12 0.46
C THR A 3 -10.03 -14.06 0.36
N ILE A 4 -10.94 -14.20 -0.60
CA ILE A 4 -12.21 -13.47 -0.67
C ILE A 4 -13.30 -14.36 -0.06
N ARG A 5 -14.15 -13.76 0.78
CA ARG A 5 -15.22 -14.44 1.51
C ARG A 5 -16.53 -13.69 1.33
N ASP A 6 -17.64 -14.41 1.41
CA ASP A 6 -18.96 -13.78 1.41
C ASP A 6 -19.19 -13.03 2.73
N ALA A 7 -19.75 -11.82 2.63
CA ALA A 7 -20.08 -11.04 3.82
C ALA A 7 -21.19 -11.70 4.66
N GLU A 8 -22.11 -12.41 4.00
CA GLU A 8 -23.21 -13.13 4.66
C GLU A 8 -22.75 -14.44 5.32
N ASN A 9 -21.70 -15.07 4.78
CA ASN A 9 -21.16 -16.31 5.31
C ASN A 9 -19.62 -16.32 5.19
N LEU A 10 -18.95 -15.90 6.26
CA LEU A 10 -17.48 -15.79 6.30
C LEU A 10 -16.75 -17.15 6.19
N SER A 11 -17.45 -18.27 6.38
CA SER A 11 -16.89 -19.59 6.14
C SER A 11 -16.83 -19.94 4.65
N ASN A 12 -17.65 -19.30 3.82
CA ASN A 12 -17.63 -19.52 2.38
C ASN A 12 -16.49 -18.73 1.72
N ILE A 13 -15.50 -19.46 1.19
CA ILE A 13 -14.36 -18.87 0.48
C ILE A 13 -14.69 -18.88 -1.01
N THR A 14 -14.81 -17.69 -1.60
CA THR A 14 -15.13 -17.53 -3.03
C THR A 14 -13.89 -17.50 -3.91
N LYS A 15 -12.75 -17.09 -3.37
CA LYS A 15 -11.48 -17.04 -4.10
C LYS A 15 -10.27 -17.09 -3.17
N GLU A 16 -9.19 -17.71 -3.64
CA GLU A 16 -7.89 -17.70 -2.98
C GLU A 16 -6.81 -17.15 -3.91
N PHE A 17 -5.82 -16.45 -3.35
CA PHE A 17 -4.69 -15.92 -4.11
C PHE A 17 -3.46 -15.68 -3.22
N ILE A 18 -2.33 -15.46 -3.88
CA ILE A 18 -1.03 -15.24 -3.23
C ILE A 18 -1.09 -13.93 -2.43
N GLY A 19 -0.73 -14.00 -1.15
CA GLY A 19 -0.68 -12.84 -0.26
C GLY A 19 0.68 -12.16 -0.14
N SER A 20 1.72 -12.68 -0.80
CA SER A 20 3.05 -12.07 -0.81
C SER A 20 2.97 -10.67 -1.41
N GLY A 21 3.44 -9.67 -0.67
CA GLY A 21 3.33 -8.25 -1.03
C GLY A 21 1.95 -7.63 -0.81
N ILE A 22 1.01 -8.35 -0.19
CA ILE A 22 -0.28 -7.82 0.28
C ILE A 22 -0.33 -7.86 1.81
N CYS A 23 0.13 -8.96 2.40
CA CYS A 23 0.24 -9.12 3.84
C CYS A 23 1.70 -9.44 4.22
N PRO A 24 2.20 -8.94 5.36
CA PRO A 24 3.53 -9.26 5.85
C PRO A 24 3.61 -10.72 6.32
N TYR A 25 4.83 -11.27 6.33
CA TYR A 25 5.09 -12.62 6.87
C TYR A 25 5.06 -12.66 8.40
N SER A 26 5.44 -11.57 9.06
CA SER A 26 5.44 -11.46 10.53
C SER A 26 4.36 -10.46 10.98
N PRO A 27 3.62 -10.77 12.06
CA PRO A 27 2.59 -9.89 12.61
C PRO A 27 3.17 -8.64 13.28
N TYR A 28 4.49 -8.59 13.49
CA TYR A 28 5.17 -7.44 14.10
C TYR A 28 5.51 -6.34 13.10
N TYR A 29 5.32 -6.56 11.79
CA TYR A 29 5.57 -5.53 10.78
C TYR A 29 4.31 -4.72 10.51
N ASN A 30 4.44 -3.41 10.66
CA ASN A 30 3.39 -2.46 10.32
C ASN A 30 3.14 -2.50 8.81
N SER A 31 1.88 -2.66 8.45
CA SER A 31 1.43 -2.75 7.07
C SER A 31 0.04 -2.15 6.95
N THR A 32 -0.31 -1.69 5.75
CA THR A 32 -1.66 -1.23 5.43
C THR A 32 -2.07 -1.76 4.08
N ALA A 33 -3.36 -2.01 3.91
CA ALA A 33 -3.95 -2.42 2.66
C ALA A 33 -5.30 -1.71 2.45
N LEU A 34 -5.62 -1.44 1.19
CA LEU A 34 -6.82 -0.76 0.77
C LEU A 34 -7.37 -1.46 -0.48
N MET A 35 -8.66 -1.79 -0.45
CA MET A 35 -9.40 -2.19 -1.64
C MET A 35 -10.16 -0.97 -2.18
N THR A 36 -9.93 -0.63 -3.45
CA THR A 36 -10.63 0.47 -4.11
C THR A 36 -12.05 0.07 -4.51
N LYS A 37 -12.91 1.04 -4.82
CA LYS A 37 -14.24 0.78 -5.37
C LYS A 37 -14.22 0.02 -6.70
N LYS A 38 -13.12 0.12 -7.45
CA LYS A 38 -12.90 -0.63 -8.70
C LYS A 38 -12.41 -2.07 -8.45
N GLY A 39 -12.15 -2.45 -7.20
CA GLY A 39 -11.70 -3.80 -6.82
C GLY A 39 -10.18 -3.98 -6.88
N ASP A 40 -9.40 -2.91 -7.03
CA ASP A 40 -7.95 -2.97 -6.93
C ASP A 40 -7.50 -3.00 -5.47
N VAL A 41 -6.55 -3.87 -5.14
CA VAL A 41 -5.94 -3.97 -3.82
C VAL A 41 -4.56 -3.35 -3.86
N TYR A 42 -4.44 -2.23 -3.16
CA TYR A 42 -3.19 -1.58 -2.85
C TYR A 42 -2.72 -2.06 -1.48
N ALA A 43 -1.43 -2.36 -1.37
CA ALA A 43 -0.82 -2.76 -0.12
C ALA A 43 0.54 -2.09 0.05
N ALA A 44 0.82 -1.68 1.27
CA ALA A 44 2.09 -1.17 1.71
C ALA A 44 2.61 -2.09 2.83
N THR A 45 3.63 -2.88 2.49
CA THR A 45 4.19 -3.91 3.35
C THR A 45 5.61 -4.26 2.91
N VAL A 46 6.32 -5.02 3.73
CA VAL A 46 7.52 -5.75 3.31
C VAL A 46 7.15 -7.02 2.55
N ILE A 47 7.92 -7.34 1.50
CA ILE A 47 7.61 -8.45 0.57
C ILE A 47 8.40 -9.71 0.89
N ASP A 48 9.58 -9.56 1.48
CA ASP A 48 10.47 -10.66 1.87
C ASP A 48 10.31 -11.03 3.35
N PHE A 49 10.78 -12.23 3.69
CA PHE A 49 10.74 -12.74 5.06
C PHE A 49 11.61 -11.93 6.03
N ASP A 50 12.74 -11.42 5.54
CA ASP A 50 13.71 -10.64 6.32
C ASP A 50 13.34 -9.16 6.43
N ALA A 51 12.21 -8.75 5.84
CA ALA A 51 11.70 -7.39 5.86
C ALA A 51 12.63 -6.31 5.27
N ARG A 52 13.47 -6.67 4.29
CA ARG A 52 14.41 -5.77 3.61
C ARG A 52 13.85 -5.17 2.33
N ASP A 53 12.70 -5.63 1.86
CA ASP A 53 12.08 -5.20 0.62
C ASP A 53 10.72 -4.52 0.89
N PRO A 54 10.70 -3.31 1.50
CA PRO A 54 9.49 -2.54 1.70
C PRO A 54 8.93 -2.06 0.37
N SER A 55 7.61 -2.05 0.25
CA SER A 55 6.97 -1.73 -1.01
C SER A 55 5.56 -1.24 -0.86
N ILE A 56 5.19 -0.28 -1.71
CA ILE A 56 3.80 0.06 -2.00
C ILE A 56 3.46 -0.55 -3.37
N SER A 57 2.41 -1.36 -3.45
CA SER A 57 2.09 -2.08 -4.67
C SER A 57 0.60 -2.31 -4.85
N ARG A 58 0.17 -2.43 -6.12
CA ARG A 58 -1.14 -2.92 -6.55
C ARG A 58 -0.96 -4.33 -7.11
N ARG A 59 -1.34 -5.35 -6.33
CA ARG A 59 -1.11 -6.78 -6.69
C ARG A 59 -2.34 -7.53 -7.16
N HIS A 60 -3.52 -7.08 -6.78
CA HIS A 60 -4.78 -7.74 -7.12
C HIS A 60 -5.78 -6.72 -7.64
N GLY A 61 -6.64 -7.11 -8.58
CA GLY A 61 -7.67 -6.26 -9.15
C GLY A 61 -7.67 -6.24 -10.68
N PRO A 62 -8.57 -5.46 -11.29
CA PRO A 62 -8.66 -5.32 -12.74
C PRO A 62 -7.53 -4.48 -13.35
N SER A 63 -6.91 -3.57 -12.58
CA SER A 63 -5.87 -2.70 -13.11
C SER A 63 -4.50 -3.41 -13.17
N LYS A 64 -3.60 -2.88 -14.01
CA LYS A 64 -2.25 -3.43 -14.21
C LYS A 64 -1.46 -3.48 -12.90
N TRP A 65 -0.64 -4.52 -12.75
CA TRP A 65 0.30 -4.61 -11.62
C TRP A 65 1.21 -3.37 -11.54
N LEU A 66 1.34 -2.80 -10.34
CA LEU A 66 2.19 -1.63 -10.07
C LEU A 66 2.95 -1.85 -8.76
N ARG A 67 4.19 -1.37 -8.70
CA ARG A 67 5.05 -1.46 -7.52
C ARG A 67 6.07 -0.31 -7.51
N THR A 68 6.36 0.23 -6.33
CA THR A 68 7.48 1.17 -6.11
C THR A 68 8.82 0.53 -6.44
N GLN A 69 9.77 1.31 -6.99
CA GLN A 69 11.12 0.81 -7.22
C GLN A 69 11.81 0.49 -5.89
N THR A 70 12.57 -0.62 -5.86
CA THR A 70 13.39 -1.01 -4.70
C THR A 70 14.62 -0.10 -4.62
N SER A 71 14.43 1.09 -4.05
CA SER A 71 15.51 2.04 -3.77
C SER A 71 15.18 2.84 -2.52
N SER A 72 16.20 3.03 -1.67
CA SER A 72 16.12 3.86 -0.46
C SER A 72 15.75 5.32 -0.75
N LYS A 73 15.85 5.77 -2.01
CA LYS A 73 15.34 7.08 -2.43
C LYS A 73 13.82 7.22 -2.31
N PHE A 74 13.09 6.11 -2.38
CA PHE A 74 11.63 6.10 -2.28
C PHE A 74 11.15 5.65 -0.91
N LEU A 75 11.73 4.56 -0.38
CA LEU A 75 11.35 3.95 0.88
C LEU A 75 12.61 3.54 1.63
N ASP A 76 12.86 4.17 2.77
CA ASP A 76 13.96 3.86 3.68
C ASP A 76 13.37 3.59 5.07
N GLU A 77 13.51 2.35 5.54
CA GLU A 77 12.94 1.86 6.80
C GLU A 77 11.51 2.37 7.12
N PRO A 78 10.55 2.27 6.18
CA PRO A 78 9.25 2.91 6.32
C PRO A 78 8.37 2.21 7.36
N ASN A 79 7.59 3.01 8.08
CA ASN A 79 6.51 2.53 8.91
C ASN A 79 5.16 2.85 8.26
N PHE A 80 4.47 1.82 7.78
CA PHE A 80 3.20 1.97 7.08
C PHE A 80 2.04 2.11 8.07
N VAL A 81 1.30 3.22 8.00
CA VAL A 81 0.24 3.53 8.98
C VAL A 81 -1.15 3.31 8.40
N SER A 82 -1.46 3.93 7.26
CA SER A 82 -2.79 3.87 6.68
C SER A 82 -2.80 4.16 5.17
N ALA A 83 -3.86 3.75 4.50
CA ALA A 83 -4.08 4.02 3.09
C ALA A 83 -5.55 4.40 2.84
N TYR A 84 -5.79 5.37 1.95
CA TYR A 84 -7.10 5.93 1.66
C TYR A 84 -7.33 6.06 0.16
N GLU A 85 -8.53 5.72 -0.29
CA GLU A 85 -8.99 6.06 -1.64
C GLU A 85 -9.59 7.47 -1.57
N ILE A 86 -9.00 8.41 -2.33
CA ILE A 86 -9.52 9.76 -2.46
C ILE A 86 -10.18 9.88 -3.83
N GLU A 87 -11.49 10.09 -3.81
CA GLU A 87 -12.24 10.47 -4.99
C GLU A 87 -12.08 11.97 -5.22
N ASN A 88 -11.82 12.35 -6.47
CA ASN A 88 -11.31 13.67 -6.81
C ASN A 88 -12.19 14.82 -6.30
N ILE A 89 -11.58 15.77 -5.59
CA ILE A 89 -12.19 17.04 -5.18
C ILE A 89 -12.20 18.04 -6.35
N LEU A 90 -11.34 17.87 -7.35
CA LEU A 90 -11.22 18.75 -8.51
C LEU A 90 -11.97 18.18 -9.72
N LYS A 91 -13.02 18.90 -10.15
CA LYS A 91 -13.78 18.59 -11.38
C LYS A 91 -12.84 18.61 -12.60
N GLY A 92 -12.53 17.44 -13.16
CA GLY A 92 -11.84 17.33 -14.45
C GLY A 92 -10.80 16.23 -14.53
N CYS A 93 -10.26 15.75 -13.40
CA CYS A 93 -9.29 14.67 -13.39
C CYS A 93 -10.02 13.34 -13.05
N LYS A 94 -10.13 12.45 -14.04
CA LYS A 94 -10.85 11.16 -13.93
C LYS A 94 -10.09 10.08 -13.15
N SER A 95 -8.89 10.39 -12.66
CA SER A 95 -7.98 9.42 -12.08
C SER A 95 -8.31 9.15 -10.61
N VAL A 96 -8.40 7.87 -10.23
CA VAL A 96 -8.51 7.44 -8.83
C VAL A 96 -7.15 7.67 -8.17
N GLN A 97 -7.15 8.36 -7.03
CA GLN A 97 -5.95 8.64 -6.25
C GLN A 97 -5.97 7.79 -4.98
N VAL A 98 -4.92 7.00 -4.78
CA VAL A 98 -4.71 6.29 -3.51
C VAL A 98 -3.62 7.02 -2.75
N VAL A 99 -3.95 7.52 -1.56
CA VAL A 99 -2.99 8.16 -0.67
C VAL A 99 -2.59 7.16 0.41
N VAL A 100 -1.31 6.84 0.47
CA VAL A 100 -0.70 6.01 1.52
C VAL A 100 0.06 6.93 2.46
N VAL A 101 -0.30 6.88 3.74
CA VAL A 101 0.40 7.59 4.82
C VAL A 101 1.53 6.70 5.31
N VAL A 102 2.75 7.18 5.12
CA VAL A 102 3.98 6.52 5.51
C VAL A 102 4.68 7.40 6.54
N VAL A 103 5.05 6.83 7.68
CA VAL A 103 5.89 7.50 8.67
C VAL A 103 7.30 6.98 8.52
N VAL A 104 8.26 7.87 8.30
CA VAL A 104 9.69 7.53 8.28
C VAL A 104 10.31 8.17 9.50
N VAL A 105 10.86 7.35 10.41
CA VAL A 105 11.52 7.84 11.61
C VAL A 105 13.02 7.94 11.32
N VAL A 106 13.55 9.16 11.28
CA VAL A 106 14.98 9.38 11.11
C VAL A 106 15.64 9.32 12.50
N VAL A 107 16.10 8.13 12.86
CA VAL A 107 16.62 7.81 14.21
C VAL A 107 17.81 8.69 14.61
N VAL A 108 18.62 9.12 13.64
CA VAL A 108 19.84 9.94 13.88
C VAL A 108 19.52 11.33 14.44
N VAL A 109 18.36 11.90 14.11
CA VAL A 109 17.97 13.27 14.50
C VAL A 109 16.68 13.33 15.34
N LEU A 110 16.10 12.18 15.70
CA LEU A 110 14.75 12.08 16.30
C LEU A 110 13.67 12.84 15.51
N LEU A 111 13.88 13.03 14.21
CA LEU A 111 12.91 13.68 13.33
C LEU A 111 11.93 12.63 12.84
N VAL A 112 10.64 12.85 13.08
CA VAL A 112 9.57 12.03 12.50
C VAL A 112 9.09 12.74 11.23
N VAL A 113 9.37 12.15 10.07
CA VAL A 113 8.93 12.67 8.76
C VAL A 113 7.66 11.95 8.35
N VAL A 114 6.62 12.71 8.03
CA VAL A 114 5.37 12.15 7.49
C VAL A 114 5.41 12.23 5.98
N VAL A 115 5.59 11.09 5.33
CA VAL A 115 5.62 11.00 3.87
C VAL A 115 4.24 10.61 3.37
N LEU A 116 3.65 11.45 2.53
CA LEU A 116 2.41 11.15 1.81
C LEU A 116 2.78 10.57 0.44
N VAL A 117 2.52 9.29 0.24
CA VAL A 117 2.70 8.66 -1.08
C VAL A 117 1.37 8.66 -1.81
N VAL A 118 1.30 9.37 -2.93
CA VAL A 118 0.11 9.45 -3.79
C VAL A 118 0.32 8.53 -4.99
N VAL A 119 -0.55 7.55 -5.17
CA VAL A 119 -0.55 6.67 -6.32
C VAL A 119 -1.67 7.10 -7.27
N VAL A 120 -1.30 7.49 -8.50
CA VAL A 120 -2.20 8.01 -9.52
C VAL A 120 -2.21 7.06 -10.71
N GLU A 121 -3.27 6.26 -10.87
CA GLU A 121 -3.56 5.27 -11.95
C GLU A 121 -2.43 4.32 -12.39
N GLU A 122 -1.29 4.83 -12.83
CA GLU A 122 -0.07 4.08 -13.20
C GLU A 122 1.24 4.69 -12.67
N GLU A 123 1.22 5.84 -11.99
CA GLU A 123 2.39 6.50 -11.43
C GLU A 123 2.35 6.53 -9.90
N VAL A 124 3.52 6.37 -9.28
CA VAL A 124 3.70 6.60 -7.84
C VAL A 124 4.41 7.92 -7.65
N VAL A 125 3.71 8.88 -7.04
CA VAL A 125 4.24 10.20 -6.70
C VAL A 125 4.48 10.24 -5.19
N VAL A 126 5.73 10.48 -4.78
CA VAL A 126 6.10 10.59 -3.37
C VAL A 126 6.12 12.07 -2.99
N LEU A 127 5.21 12.48 -2.09
CA LEU A 127 5.17 13.82 -1.53
C LEU A 127 5.72 13.76 -0.10
N VAL A 128 6.90 14.34 0.10
CA VAL A 128 7.51 14.43 1.44
C VAL A 128 6.93 15.65 2.15
N VAL A 129 6.28 15.44 3.29
CA VAL A 129 5.83 16.51 4.18
C VAL A 129 6.74 16.49 5.42
N VAL A 130 7.54 17.54 5.57
CA VAL A 130 8.44 17.72 6.72
C VAL A 130 7.71 18.43 7.84
#